data_AF-A0AAW1F1C5-F1
#
_entry.id   AF-A0AAW1F1C5-F1
#
_cell.length_a   1.000
_cell.length_b   1.000
_cell.length_c   1.000
_cell.angle_alpha   90.00
_cell.angle_beta   90.00
_cell.angle_gamma   90.00
#
_symmetry.space_group_name_H-M   'P 1'
#
loop_
_entity.id
_entity.type
_entity.pdbx_description
1 polymer ?
#
loop_
_entity_poly.entity_id
_entity_poly.type
_entity_poly.pdbx_seq_one_letter_code
_entity_poly.pdbx_strand_id
1 'polypeptide(L)'
;MQLVIRRYRHSDKDPVLTLFSRGIREHIRPCFRNAMTSPLNLAITLALCAAGHLLGSVLWAVVLPGAWVALVYYCCHELYASFVMEELQTDMQDIPGNYLKGPGDCFWVAEAEVEGRTRVLGMVAVVAKQSGKERYGELRRMIISPSCRRMGLGLRLARTAVDFCKERGFSKVLLETSSTQTAAVSLYQKLGFSHVTSHTKTYTFDWIVMITKVSILIMEKHL
;
A
#
# COMPACT_ATOMS: atom_id res chain seq x y z
N MET A 1 -4.05 -20.02 17.55
CA MET A 1 -3.58 -19.75 16.17
C MET A 1 -2.06 -19.74 16.17
N GLN A 2 -1.42 -20.80 15.69
CA GLN A 2 0.05 -20.85 15.59
C GLN A 2 0.46 -20.10 14.32
N LEU A 3 1.06 -18.91 14.49
CA LEU A 3 1.49 -18.08 13.38
C LEU A 3 2.97 -18.32 13.07
N VAL A 4 3.25 -18.72 11.83
CA VAL A 4 4.58 -19.05 11.34
C VAL A 4 4.95 -18.11 10.20
N ILE A 5 6.13 -17.50 10.27
CA ILE A 5 6.72 -16.74 9.17
C ILE A 5 7.71 -17.66 8.47
N ARG A 6 7.54 -17.85 7.16
CA ARG A 6 8.40 -18.69 6.34
C ARG A 6 8.63 -18.08 4.97
N ARG A 7 9.60 -18.63 4.23
CA ARG A 7 9.81 -18.26 2.83
C ARG A 7 8.63 -18.69 1.97
N TYR A 8 8.38 -17.90 0.93
CA TYR A 8 7.40 -18.16 -0.12
C TYR A 8 7.64 -19.52 -0.80
N ARG A 9 6.56 -20.19 -1.18
CA ARG A 9 6.52 -21.42 -1.96
C ARG A 9 5.64 -21.22 -3.19
N HIS A 10 5.84 -21.99 -4.25
CA HIS A 10 5.00 -21.90 -5.45
C HIS A 10 3.51 -22.10 -5.19
N SER A 11 3.14 -22.92 -4.20
CA SER A 11 1.76 -23.13 -3.74
C SER A 11 1.11 -21.87 -3.15
N ASP A 12 1.89 -20.86 -2.76
CA ASP A 12 1.38 -19.65 -2.13
C ASP A 12 0.95 -18.59 -3.14
N LYS A 13 1.14 -18.83 -4.46
CA LYS A 13 0.88 -17.84 -5.51
C LYS A 13 -0.53 -17.25 -5.39
N ASP A 14 -1.57 -18.06 -5.51
CA ASP A 14 -2.95 -17.56 -5.51
C ASP A 14 -3.36 -16.91 -4.18
N PRO A 15 -3.03 -17.48 -3.00
CA PRO A 15 -3.25 -16.81 -1.72
C PRO A 15 -2.55 -15.45 -1.60
N VAL A 16 -1.30 -15.33 -2.08
CA VAL A 16 -0.51 -14.10 -2.05
C VAL A 16 -1.12 -13.05 -2.99
N LEU A 17 -1.49 -13.41 -4.22
CA LEU A 17 -2.15 -12.50 -5.16
C LEU A 17 -3.49 -12.00 -4.62
N THR A 18 -4.26 -12.91 -4.01
CA THR A 18 -5.54 -12.57 -3.37
C THR A 18 -5.34 -11.64 -2.17
N LEU A 19 -4.37 -11.93 -1.30
CA LEU A 19 -4.04 -11.09 -0.16
C LEU A 19 -3.55 -9.71 -0.61
N PHE A 20 -2.73 -9.66 -1.67
CA PHE A 20 -2.25 -8.42 -2.27
C PHE A 20 -3.40 -7.56 -2.78
N SER A 21 -4.20 -8.10 -3.70
CA SER A 21 -5.31 -7.38 -4.33
C SER A 21 -6.31 -6.87 -3.29
N ARG A 22 -6.72 -7.73 -2.35
CA ARG A 22 -7.65 -7.35 -1.28
C ARG A 22 -7.04 -6.31 -0.35
N GLY A 23 -5.80 -6.54 0.09
CA GLY A 23 -5.10 -5.66 1.03
C GLY A 23 -4.92 -4.24 0.50
N ILE A 24 -4.60 -4.09 -0.79
CA ILE A 24 -4.47 -2.77 -1.42
C ILE A 24 -5.84 -2.10 -1.59
N ARG A 25 -6.86 -2.82 -2.07
CA ARG A 25 -8.22 -2.25 -2.29
C ARG A 25 -8.89 -1.76 -1.00
N GLU A 26 -8.51 -2.29 0.16
CA GLU A 26 -9.01 -1.79 1.45
C GLU A 26 -8.66 -0.32 1.71
N HIS A 27 -7.64 0.22 1.06
CA HIS A 27 -7.24 1.62 1.20
C HIS A 27 -8.11 2.59 0.40
N ILE A 28 -9.02 2.11 -0.47
CA ILE A 28 -9.94 2.96 -1.24
C ILE A 28 -10.82 3.80 -0.30
N ARG A 29 -11.43 3.20 0.73
CA ARG A 29 -12.30 3.92 1.66
C ARG A 29 -11.54 4.94 2.53
N PRO A 30 -10.41 4.60 3.18
CA PRO A 30 -9.57 5.58 3.85
C PRO A 30 -9.11 6.73 2.95
N CYS A 31 -8.70 6.42 1.71
CA CYS A 31 -8.30 7.43 0.73
C CYS A 31 -9.45 8.36 0.39
N PHE A 32 -10.63 7.82 0.08
CA PHE A 32 -11.83 8.62 -0.19
C PHE A 32 -12.20 9.53 0.98
N ARG A 33 -12.17 9.00 2.21
CA ARG A 33 -12.44 9.81 3.40
C ARG A 33 -11.43 10.95 3.53
N ASN A 34 -10.14 10.66 3.37
CA ASN A 34 -9.08 11.66 3.42
C ASN A 34 -9.23 12.72 2.33
N ALA A 35 -9.56 12.29 1.11
CA ALA A 35 -9.82 13.16 -0.03
C ALA A 35 -11.01 14.08 0.26
N MET A 36 -12.14 13.55 0.74
CA MET A 36 -13.32 14.37 1.05
C MET A 36 -13.11 15.35 2.21
N THR A 37 -12.23 15.04 3.16
CA THR A 37 -11.87 15.97 4.26
C THR A 37 -10.86 17.05 3.85
N SER A 38 -10.34 17.01 2.63
CA SER A 38 -9.43 18.05 2.11
C SER A 38 -10.14 19.39 1.98
N PRO A 39 -9.52 20.53 2.36
CA PRO A 39 -10.12 21.86 2.22
C PRO A 39 -10.62 22.16 0.81
N LEU A 40 -9.91 21.69 -0.22
CA LEU A 40 -10.31 21.87 -1.62
C LEU A 40 -11.62 21.14 -1.94
N ASN A 41 -11.73 19.86 -1.57
CA ASN A 41 -12.92 19.06 -1.88
C ASN A 41 -14.12 19.50 -1.03
N LEU A 42 -13.89 19.96 0.20
CA LEU A 42 -14.91 20.61 1.02
C LEU A 42 -15.42 21.91 0.37
N ALA A 43 -14.52 22.77 -0.09
CA ALA A 43 -14.88 24.02 -0.76
C ALA A 43 -15.68 23.76 -2.05
N ILE A 44 -15.25 22.79 -2.88
CA ILE A 44 -15.98 22.39 -4.09
C ILE A 44 -17.37 21.85 -3.74
N THR A 45 -17.48 21.00 -2.72
CA THR A 45 -18.77 20.45 -2.28
C THR A 45 -19.72 21.56 -1.84
N LEU A 46 -19.26 22.50 -1.01
CA LEU A 46 -20.04 23.65 -0.55
C LEU A 46 -20.46 24.57 -1.72
N ALA A 47 -19.55 24.82 -2.66
CA ALA A 47 -19.83 25.62 -3.85
C ALA A 47 -20.90 24.96 -4.75
N LEU A 48 -20.84 23.64 -4.93
CA LEU A 48 -21.85 22.90 -5.69
C LEU A 48 -23.21 22.89 -4.99
N CYS A 49 -23.24 22.78 -3.66
CA CYS A 49 -24.49 22.96 -2.89
C CYS A 49 -25.08 24.35 -3.12
N ALA A 50 -24.27 25.41 -2.96
CA ALA A 50 -24.71 26.79 -3.14
C ALA A 50 -25.19 27.07 -4.57
N ALA A 51 -24.47 26.59 -5.58
CA ALA A 51 -24.86 26.71 -6.98
C ALA A 51 -26.19 25.98 -7.26
N GLY A 52 -26.39 24.80 -6.68
CA GLY A 52 -27.66 24.06 -6.79
C GLY A 52 -28.83 24.84 -6.19
N HIS A 53 -28.63 25.51 -5.04
CA HIS A 53 -29.65 26.40 -4.46
C HIS A 53 -29.95 27.61 -5.34
N LEU A 54 -28.93 28.23 -5.95
CA LEU A 54 -29.10 29.39 -6.85
C LEU A 54 -29.87 29.06 -8.13
N LEU A 55 -29.81 27.80 -8.59
CA LEU A 55 -30.62 27.30 -9.70
C LEU A 55 -32.11 27.12 -9.34
N GLY A 56 -32.53 27.50 -8.13
CA GLY A 56 -33.93 27.60 -7.73
C GLY A 56 -34.59 26.27 -7.38
N SER A 57 -33.84 25.17 -7.27
CA SER A 57 -34.37 23.85 -6.92
C SER A 57 -33.51 23.12 -5.91
N VAL A 58 -34.14 22.64 -4.82
CA VAL A 58 -33.51 21.82 -3.77
C VAL A 58 -32.94 20.51 -4.34
N LEU A 59 -33.48 20.02 -5.46
CA LEU A 59 -32.98 18.82 -6.13
C LEU A 59 -31.52 19.01 -6.57
N TRP A 60 -31.18 20.13 -7.20
CA TRP A 60 -29.83 20.40 -7.68
C TRP A 60 -28.83 20.63 -6.55
N ALA A 61 -29.29 21.15 -5.41
CA ALA A 61 -28.47 21.30 -4.19
C ALA A 61 -28.03 19.95 -3.59
N VAL A 62 -28.66 18.84 -3.97
CA VAL A 62 -28.27 17.47 -3.55
C VAL A 62 -27.59 16.71 -4.68
N VAL A 63 -28.09 16.82 -5.91
CA VAL A 63 -27.58 16.06 -7.06
C VAL A 63 -26.14 16.47 -7.41
N LEU A 64 -25.84 17.77 -7.47
CA LEU A 64 -24.50 18.26 -7.82
C LEU A 64 -23.41 17.82 -6.84
N PRO A 65 -23.55 18.03 -5.51
CA PRO A 65 -22.56 17.52 -4.56
C PRO A 65 -22.56 15.99 -4.50
N GLY A 66 -23.71 15.32 -4.67
CA GLY A 66 -23.77 13.86 -4.74
C GLY A 66 -22.97 13.28 -5.91
N ALA A 67 -23.09 13.88 -7.10
CA ALA A 67 -22.32 13.52 -8.29
C ALA A 67 -20.82 13.77 -8.09
N TRP A 68 -20.45 14.89 -7.46
CA TRP A 68 -19.06 15.18 -7.12
C TRP A 68 -18.47 14.15 -6.14
N VAL A 69 -19.20 13.82 -5.08
CA VAL A 69 -18.79 12.79 -4.11
C VAL A 69 -18.61 11.43 -4.79
N ALA A 70 -19.54 11.05 -5.67
CA ALA A 70 -19.44 9.82 -6.46
C ALA A 70 -18.22 9.83 -7.39
N LEU A 71 -17.92 10.97 -8.02
CA LEU A 71 -16.73 11.16 -8.85
C LEU A 71 -15.44 11.00 -8.04
N VAL A 72 -15.34 11.64 -6.86
CA VAL A 72 -14.17 11.50 -5.98
C VAL A 72 -13.98 10.04 -5.54
N TYR A 73 -15.09 9.35 -5.23
CA TYR A 73 -15.04 7.92 -4.90
C TYR A 73 -14.56 7.07 -6.08
N TYR A 74 -15.06 7.33 -7.28
CA TYR A 74 -14.62 6.68 -8.51
C TYR A 74 -13.13 6.91 -8.77
N CYS A 75 -12.64 8.15 -8.65
CA CYS A 75 -11.23 8.48 -8.77
C CYS A 75 -10.36 7.71 -7.76
N CYS A 76 -10.81 7.57 -6.51
CA CYS A 76 -10.12 6.74 -5.52
C CYS A 76 -10.12 5.26 -5.92
N HIS A 77 -11.24 4.75 -6.42
CA HIS A 77 -11.34 3.37 -6.87
C HIS A 77 -10.38 3.09 -8.03
N GLU A 78 -10.41 3.93 -9.07
CA GLU A 78 -9.53 3.84 -10.24
C GLU A 78 -8.05 3.89 -9.85
N LEU A 79 -7.65 4.82 -8.96
CA LEU A 79 -6.26 4.93 -8.48
C LEU A 79 -5.71 3.59 -7.95
N TYR A 80 -6.47 2.91 -7.09
CA TYR A 80 -6.05 1.63 -6.53
C TYR A 80 -6.28 0.45 -7.48
N ALA A 81 -7.34 0.49 -8.30
CA ALA A 81 -7.63 -0.57 -9.26
C ALA A 81 -6.56 -0.66 -10.35
N SER A 82 -6.16 0.47 -10.94
CA SER A 82 -5.08 0.53 -11.93
C SER A 82 -3.75 0.09 -11.33
N PHE A 83 -3.43 0.54 -10.11
CA PHE A 83 -2.23 0.08 -9.41
C PHE A 83 -2.24 -1.44 -9.17
N VAL A 84 -3.35 -2.00 -8.68
CA VAL A 84 -3.45 -3.46 -8.47
C VAL A 84 -3.34 -4.22 -9.78
N MET A 85 -3.96 -3.75 -10.85
CA MET A 85 -3.91 -4.41 -12.15
C MET A 85 -2.49 -4.46 -12.70
N GLU A 86 -1.79 -3.32 -12.68
CA GLU A 86 -0.42 -3.20 -13.20
C GLU A 86 0.55 -4.12 -12.44
N GLU A 87 0.51 -4.09 -11.11
CA GLU A 87 1.43 -4.88 -10.26
C GLU A 87 1.11 -6.39 -10.35
N LEU A 88 -0.18 -6.75 -10.52
CA LEU A 88 -0.57 -8.14 -10.80
C LEU A 88 -0.08 -8.65 -12.16
N GLN A 89 0.02 -7.77 -13.16
CA GLN A 89 0.51 -8.11 -14.50
C GLN A 89 2.04 -8.04 -14.63
N THR A 90 2.71 -7.31 -13.73
CA THR A 90 4.16 -7.12 -13.77
C THR A 90 4.86 -7.98 -12.73
N ASP A 91 5.17 -7.42 -11.57
CA ASP A 91 6.06 -8.06 -10.61
C ASP A 91 5.43 -9.28 -9.93
N MET A 92 4.13 -9.24 -9.66
CA MET A 92 3.42 -10.32 -8.98
C MET A 92 3.03 -11.47 -9.92
N GLN A 93 3.07 -11.26 -11.24
CA GLN A 93 2.83 -12.33 -12.22
C GLN A 93 3.88 -13.44 -12.10
N ASP A 94 5.15 -13.03 -11.98
CA ASP A 94 6.32 -13.88 -11.81
C ASP A 94 7.06 -13.57 -10.49
N ILE A 95 6.47 -14.00 -9.37
CA ILE A 95 7.06 -13.80 -8.04
C ILE A 95 8.48 -14.39 -7.95
N PRO A 96 8.74 -15.66 -8.35
CA PRO A 96 10.10 -16.21 -8.30
C PRO A 96 11.09 -15.39 -9.12
N GLY A 97 10.71 -14.99 -10.33
CA GLY A 97 11.56 -14.17 -11.20
C GLY A 97 11.72 -12.73 -10.72
N ASN A 98 10.87 -12.17 -9.86
CA ASN A 98 11.03 -10.79 -9.39
C ASN A 98 11.57 -10.66 -7.97
N TYR A 99 11.37 -11.68 -7.14
CA TYR A 99 11.64 -11.62 -5.70
C TYR A 99 12.56 -12.73 -5.18
N LEU A 100 12.94 -13.70 -6.02
CA LEU A 100 13.78 -14.84 -5.62
C LEU A 100 14.95 -15.08 -6.61
N LYS A 101 15.34 -14.05 -7.39
CA LYS A 101 16.40 -14.13 -8.41
C LYS A 101 17.78 -14.39 -7.80
N GLY A 102 18.14 -13.61 -6.79
CA GLY A 102 19.48 -13.59 -6.22
C GLY A 102 19.51 -13.94 -4.74
N PRO A 103 20.70 -14.20 -4.18
CA PRO A 103 20.85 -14.46 -2.76
C PRO A 103 20.47 -13.26 -1.89
N GLY A 104 20.47 -12.04 -2.44
CA GLY A 104 20.04 -10.84 -1.73
C GLY A 104 18.53 -10.58 -1.77
N ASP A 105 17.76 -11.43 -2.46
CA ASP A 105 16.32 -11.29 -2.57
C ASP A 105 15.63 -12.33 -1.67
N CYS A 106 14.49 -11.98 -1.11
CA CYS A 106 13.67 -12.92 -0.38
C CYS A 106 12.22 -12.48 -0.31
N PHE A 107 11.32 -13.45 -0.30
CA PHE A 107 9.90 -13.25 -0.09
C PHE A 107 9.44 -14.10 1.09
N TRP A 108 8.82 -13.48 2.08
CA TRP A 108 8.20 -14.16 3.21
C TRP A 108 6.69 -14.10 3.17
N VAL A 109 6.09 -15.19 3.62
CA VAL A 109 4.67 -15.30 3.92
C VAL A 109 4.50 -15.63 5.39
N ALA A 110 3.53 -14.99 6.03
CA ALA A 110 3.05 -15.39 7.34
C ALA A 110 1.79 -16.23 7.15
N GLU A 111 1.82 -17.47 7.63
CA GLU A 111 0.68 -18.37 7.58
C GLU A 111 0.21 -18.72 8.99
N ALA A 112 -1.07 -19.02 9.11
CA ALA A 112 -1.59 -19.72 10.26
C ALA A 112 -2.74 -20.63 9.85
N GLU A 113 -2.98 -21.63 10.69
CA GLU A 113 -4.12 -22.50 10.56
C GLU A 113 -5.37 -21.79 11.11
N VAL A 114 -6.38 -21.65 10.25
CA VAL A 114 -7.68 -21.05 10.54
C VAL A 114 -8.75 -22.01 10.06
N GLU A 115 -9.57 -22.54 10.98
CA GLU A 115 -10.65 -23.48 10.65
C GLU A 115 -10.15 -24.73 9.91
N GLY A 116 -9.01 -25.29 10.33
CA GLY A 116 -8.41 -26.48 9.71
C GLY A 116 -7.80 -26.24 8.32
N ARG A 117 -7.66 -24.97 7.89
CA ARG A 117 -7.02 -24.60 6.62
C ARG A 117 -5.87 -23.63 6.85
N THR A 118 -4.74 -23.88 6.22
CA THR A 118 -3.61 -22.95 6.19
C THR A 118 -3.98 -21.73 5.35
N ARG A 119 -3.93 -20.54 5.95
CA ARG A 119 -4.18 -19.27 5.25
C ARG A 119 -2.97 -18.37 5.35
N VAL A 120 -2.64 -17.71 4.23
CA VAL A 120 -1.64 -16.63 4.22
C VAL A 120 -2.28 -15.36 4.79
N LEU A 121 -1.69 -14.87 5.87
CA LEU A 121 -2.18 -13.75 6.68
C LEU A 121 -1.28 -12.53 6.60
N GLY A 122 -0.08 -12.68 6.04
CA GLY A 122 0.83 -11.57 5.80
C GLY A 122 1.86 -11.93 4.74
N MET A 123 2.44 -10.90 4.14
CA MET A 123 3.49 -11.02 3.13
C MET A 123 4.43 -9.82 3.23
N VAL A 124 5.69 -10.04 2.86
CA VAL A 124 6.70 -8.99 2.66
C VAL A 124 7.81 -9.55 1.77
N ALA A 125 8.35 -8.72 0.90
CA ALA A 125 9.49 -9.07 0.06
C ALA A 125 10.63 -8.07 0.25
N VAL A 126 11.86 -8.53 0.01
CA VAL A 126 13.07 -7.72 -0.09
C VAL A 126 13.70 -8.00 -1.45
N VAL A 127 14.04 -6.94 -2.17
CA VAL A 127 14.79 -7.00 -3.42
C VAL A 127 16.13 -6.30 -3.22
N ALA A 128 17.22 -6.96 -3.57
CA ALA A 128 18.54 -6.34 -3.54
C ALA A 128 18.67 -5.32 -4.68
N LYS A 129 19.20 -4.15 -4.34
CA LYS A 129 19.52 -3.09 -5.29
C LYS A 129 20.97 -2.66 -5.10
N GLN A 130 21.54 -2.12 -6.18
CA GLN A 130 22.90 -1.60 -6.21
C GLN A 130 22.86 -0.18 -6.77
N SER A 131 23.52 0.76 -6.09
CA SER A 131 23.76 2.11 -6.59
C SER A 131 25.23 2.45 -6.40
N GLY A 132 25.98 2.51 -7.50
CA GLY A 132 27.44 2.61 -7.45
C GLY A 132 28.03 1.43 -6.66
N LYS A 133 28.76 1.74 -5.58
CA LYS A 133 29.36 0.74 -4.68
C LYS A 133 28.44 0.29 -3.54
N GLU A 134 27.33 0.99 -3.31
CA GLU A 134 26.41 0.66 -2.22
C GLU A 134 25.38 -0.39 -2.64
N ARG A 135 25.22 -1.40 -1.78
CA ARG A 135 24.17 -2.42 -1.90
C ARG A 135 23.13 -2.20 -0.82
N TYR A 136 21.86 -2.13 -1.19
CA TYR A 136 20.76 -1.89 -0.26
C TYR A 136 19.58 -2.82 -0.55
N GLY A 137 18.71 -3.00 0.45
CA GLY A 137 17.47 -3.77 0.30
C GLY A 137 16.29 -2.85 0.06
N GLU A 138 15.42 -3.19 -0.88
CA GLU A 138 14.14 -2.52 -1.07
C GLU A 138 13.02 -3.42 -0.53
N LEU A 139 12.32 -2.97 0.50
CA LEU A 139 11.19 -3.67 1.10
C LEU A 139 9.93 -3.38 0.28
N ARG A 140 9.34 -4.43 -0.25
CA ARG A 140 8.16 -4.38 -1.11
C ARG A 140 7.04 -5.27 -0.60
N ARG A 141 5.82 -5.00 -1.09
CA ARG A 141 4.64 -5.87 -0.94
C ARG A 141 4.32 -6.26 0.50
N MET A 142 4.54 -5.33 1.44
CA MET A 142 4.21 -5.55 2.85
C MET A 142 2.71 -5.40 3.09
N ILE A 143 2.02 -6.52 3.29
CA ILE A 143 0.56 -6.54 3.46
C ILE A 143 0.20 -7.51 4.58
N ILE A 144 -0.69 -7.06 5.48
CA ILE A 144 -1.21 -7.85 6.59
C ILE A 144 -2.73 -7.97 6.46
N SER A 145 -3.23 -9.20 6.57
CA SER A 145 -4.66 -9.52 6.63
C SER A 145 -5.34 -8.72 7.74
N PRO A 146 -6.52 -8.12 7.51
CA PRO A 146 -7.26 -7.36 8.52
C PRO A 146 -7.45 -8.11 9.84
N SER A 147 -7.71 -9.43 9.75
CA SER A 147 -7.91 -10.31 10.90
C SER A 147 -6.70 -10.42 11.82
N CYS A 148 -5.51 -10.03 11.36
CA CYS A 148 -4.24 -10.15 12.10
C CYS A 148 -3.57 -8.80 12.35
N ARG A 149 -4.25 -7.69 12.07
CA ARG A 149 -3.71 -6.34 12.32
C ARG A 149 -3.73 -6.04 13.82
N ARG A 150 -2.79 -5.19 14.25
CA ARG A 150 -2.60 -4.80 15.67
C ARG A 150 -2.24 -5.96 16.62
N MET A 151 -1.93 -7.14 16.09
CA MET A 151 -1.45 -8.30 16.84
C MET A 151 0.08 -8.46 16.79
N GLY A 152 0.81 -7.41 16.36
CA GLY A 152 2.27 -7.45 16.22
C GLY A 152 2.80 -8.18 14.98
N LEU A 153 1.94 -8.77 14.13
CA LEU A 153 2.37 -9.48 12.92
C LEU A 153 3.17 -8.61 11.94
N GLY A 154 2.68 -7.39 11.67
CA GLY A 154 3.40 -6.45 10.81
C GLY A 154 4.80 -6.13 11.34
N LEU A 155 4.94 -5.96 12.66
CA LEU A 155 6.25 -5.72 13.28
C LEU A 155 7.18 -6.92 13.13
N ARG A 156 6.68 -8.14 13.32
CA ARG A 156 7.46 -9.38 13.17
C ARG A 156 7.95 -9.57 11.72
N LEU A 157 7.08 -9.38 10.73
CA LEU A 157 7.44 -9.49 9.32
C LEU A 157 8.45 -8.42 8.89
N ALA A 158 8.25 -7.17 9.30
CA ALA A 158 9.17 -6.08 8.96
C ALA A 158 10.55 -6.27 9.63
N ARG A 159 10.59 -6.76 10.88
CA ARG A 159 11.86 -7.16 11.53
C ARG A 159 12.55 -8.28 10.78
N THR A 160 11.83 -9.33 10.39
CA THR A 160 12.37 -10.44 9.59
C THR A 160 13.04 -9.94 8.31
N ALA A 161 12.40 -9.01 7.59
CA ALA A 161 12.95 -8.40 6.40
C ALA A 161 14.20 -7.54 6.69
N VAL A 162 14.18 -6.73 7.74
CA VAL A 162 15.31 -5.87 8.15
C VAL A 162 16.51 -6.71 8.60
N ASP A 163 16.28 -7.76 9.39
CA ASP A 163 17.33 -8.64 9.89
C ASP A 163 17.99 -9.40 8.74
N PHE A 164 17.19 -9.87 7.77
CA PHE A 164 17.75 -10.42 6.53
C PHE A 164 18.62 -9.42 5.78
N CYS A 165 18.21 -8.16 5.64
CA CYS A 165 19.05 -7.15 4.99
C CYS A 165 20.40 -6.96 5.71
N LYS A 166 20.41 -7.02 7.05
CA LYS A 166 21.66 -6.97 7.84
C LYS A 166 22.54 -8.18 7.58
N GLU A 167 21.96 -9.38 7.59
CA GLU A 167 22.67 -10.64 7.29
C GLU A 167 23.30 -10.64 5.88
N ARG A 168 22.68 -9.92 4.94
CA ARG A 168 23.20 -9.76 3.57
C ARG A 168 24.21 -8.62 3.41
N GLY A 169 24.53 -7.89 4.49
CA GLY A 169 25.49 -6.78 4.47
C GLY A 169 25.00 -5.57 3.69
N PHE A 170 23.69 -5.32 3.67
CA PHE A 170 23.13 -4.13 3.02
C PHE A 170 23.42 -2.88 3.86
N SER A 171 23.72 -1.77 3.20
CA SER A 171 24.01 -0.49 3.88
C SER A 171 22.75 0.17 4.43
N LYS A 172 21.60 -0.07 3.78
CA LYS A 172 20.30 0.46 4.18
C LYS A 172 19.14 -0.39 3.67
N VAL A 173 17.95 -0.10 4.20
CA VAL A 173 16.66 -0.58 3.71
C VAL A 173 15.82 0.61 3.26
N LEU A 174 15.32 0.56 2.03
CA LEU A 174 14.39 1.52 1.46
C LEU A 174 12.99 0.91 1.35
N LEU A 175 11.95 1.73 1.47
CA LEU A 175 10.58 1.34 1.18
C LEU A 175 9.77 2.51 0.66
N GLU A 176 8.72 2.17 -0.08
CA GLU A 176 7.68 3.11 -0.51
C GLU A 176 6.35 2.79 0.20
N THR A 177 5.65 3.83 0.64
CA THR A 177 4.32 3.70 1.22
C THR A 177 3.48 4.92 0.91
N SER A 178 2.16 4.76 0.77
CA SER A 178 1.29 5.93 0.56
C SER A 178 1.11 6.71 1.86
N SER A 179 1.06 8.05 1.78
CA SER A 179 0.82 8.95 2.91
C SER A 179 -0.51 8.70 3.62
N THR A 180 -1.48 8.07 2.95
CA THR A 180 -2.76 7.66 3.55
C THR A 180 -2.65 6.41 4.43
N GLN A 181 -1.54 5.67 4.36
CA GLN A 181 -1.28 4.45 5.13
C GLN A 181 -0.62 4.76 6.49
N THR A 182 -1.26 5.60 7.30
CA THR A 182 -0.69 6.12 8.56
C THR A 182 -0.24 5.02 9.53
N ALA A 183 -0.93 3.88 9.57
CA ALA A 183 -0.55 2.73 10.39
C ALA A 183 0.78 2.09 9.94
N ALA A 184 1.04 2.03 8.63
CA ALA A 184 2.30 1.52 8.08
C ALA A 184 3.44 2.51 8.33
N VAL A 185 3.21 3.81 8.10
CA VAL A 185 4.19 4.87 8.40
C VAL A 185 4.61 4.81 9.89
N SER A 186 3.66 4.72 10.81
CA SER A 186 3.96 4.61 12.25
C SER A 186 4.73 3.33 12.59
N LEU A 187 4.41 2.21 11.94
CA LEU A 187 5.16 0.96 12.10
C LEU A 187 6.62 1.12 11.69
N TYR A 188 6.88 1.72 10.53
CA TYR A 188 8.23 1.92 10.02
C TYR A 188 9.01 2.92 10.86
N GLN A 189 8.40 4.02 11.30
CA GLN A 189 9.03 4.96 12.24
C GLN A 189 9.46 4.27 13.54
N LYS A 190 8.61 3.40 14.11
CA LYS A 190 8.96 2.60 15.31
C LYS A 190 10.10 1.61 15.06
N LEU A 191 10.33 1.23 13.81
CA LEU A 191 11.47 0.40 13.40
C LEU A 191 12.73 1.21 13.08
N GLY A 192 12.68 2.54 13.20
CA GLY A 192 13.81 3.43 12.95
C GLY A 192 13.95 3.86 11.48
N PHE A 193 12.89 3.75 10.68
CA PHE A 193 12.87 4.35 9.35
C PHE A 193 12.56 5.85 9.44
N SER A 194 13.27 6.65 8.66
CA SER A 194 13.04 8.08 8.48
C SER A 194 12.49 8.37 7.09
N HIS A 195 11.61 9.37 6.99
CA HIS A 195 11.15 9.88 5.70
C HIS A 195 12.28 10.64 4.99
N VAL A 196 12.52 10.32 3.73
CA VAL A 196 13.58 10.94 2.92
C VAL A 196 12.99 11.91 1.91
N THR A 197 11.99 11.46 1.16
CA THR A 197 11.37 12.25 0.10
C THR A 197 9.98 11.68 -0.24
N SER A 198 9.21 12.42 -1.02
CA SER A 198 7.89 12.00 -1.49
C SER A 198 7.66 12.38 -2.95
N HIS A 199 6.87 11.59 -3.67
CA HIS A 199 6.43 11.91 -5.02
C HIS A 199 4.94 11.61 -5.23
N THR A 200 4.39 12.12 -6.32
CA THR A 200 2.99 11.91 -6.74
C THR A 200 2.86 11.00 -7.96
N LYS A 201 3.98 10.48 -8.48
CA LYS A 201 3.97 9.53 -9.62
C LYS A 201 3.18 8.27 -9.26
N THR A 202 2.16 7.98 -10.06
CA THR A 202 1.31 6.78 -9.97
C THR A 202 0.97 6.30 -11.39
N TYR A 203 0.27 5.18 -11.52
CA TYR A 203 -0.20 4.64 -12.81
C TYR A 203 -1.49 5.31 -13.33
N THR A 204 -1.88 6.47 -12.76
CA THR A 204 -3.10 7.19 -13.15
C THR A 204 -2.79 8.62 -13.57
N PHE A 205 -3.76 9.25 -14.24
CA PHE A 205 -3.63 10.64 -14.69
C PHE A 205 -3.43 11.61 -13.52
N ASP A 206 -2.61 12.64 -13.74
CA ASP A 206 -2.22 13.61 -12.71
C ASP A 206 -3.41 14.30 -12.03
N TRP A 207 -4.51 14.54 -12.76
CA TRP A 207 -5.71 15.15 -12.21
C TRP A 207 -6.42 14.24 -11.18
N ILE A 208 -6.35 12.91 -11.34
CA ILE A 208 -6.87 11.94 -10.36
C ILE A 208 -6.04 12.02 -9.08
N VAL A 209 -4.72 12.12 -9.21
CA VAL A 209 -3.81 12.27 -8.06
C VAL A 209 -4.08 13.60 -7.34
N MET A 210 -4.37 14.68 -8.07
CA MET A 210 -4.71 15.97 -7.49
C MET A 210 -5.99 15.92 -6.65
N ILE A 211 -7.02 15.22 -7.12
CA ILE A 211 -8.31 15.05 -6.40
C ILE A 211 -8.13 14.18 -5.15
N THR A 212 -7.38 13.08 -5.27
CA THR A 212 -7.19 12.11 -4.19
C THR A 212 -6.17 12.57 -3.15
N LYS A 213 -5.28 13.51 -3.51
CA LYS A 213 -4.17 14.01 -2.68
C LYS A 213 -3.28 12.90 -2.10
N VAL A 214 -3.11 11.83 -2.86
CA VAL A 214 -2.22 10.74 -2.48
C VAL A 214 -0.79 11.10 -2.86
N SER A 215 0.12 11.01 -1.89
CA SER A 215 1.56 11.05 -2.13
C SER A 215 2.19 9.72 -1.71
N ILE A 216 3.22 9.30 -2.43
CA ILE A 216 4.06 8.17 -2.09
C ILE A 216 5.26 8.70 -1.31
N LEU A 217 5.45 8.16 -0.12
CA LEU A 217 6.53 8.45 0.79
C LEU A 217 7.63 7.42 0.60
N ILE A 218 8.86 7.90 0.40
CA ILE A 218 10.06 7.09 0.44
C ILE A 218 10.64 7.20 1.85
N MET A 219 10.82 6.05 2.50
CA MET A 219 11.42 5.96 3.82
C MET A 219 12.66 5.08 3.77
N GLU A 220 13.67 5.44 4.55
CA GLU A 220 14.92 4.68 4.62
C GLU A 220 15.35 4.42 6.05
N LYS A 221 16.10 3.35 6.23
CA LYS A 221 16.77 3.00 7.48
C LYS A 221 18.18 2.51 7.18
N HIS A 222 19.17 3.18 7.74
CA HIS A 222 20.55 2.69 7.73
C HIS A 222 20.71 1.48 8.66
N LEU A 223 21.51 0.51 8.24
CA LEU A 223 21.68 -0.78 8.91
C LEU A 223 22.96 -0.89 9.72
#